data_AF-A0A8H7ACL2-F1
#
_entry.id   AF-A0A8H7ACL2-F1
#
_cell.length_a   1.000
_cell.length_b   1.000
_cell.length_c   1.000
_cell.angle_alpha   90.00
_cell.angle_beta   90.00
_cell.angle_gamma   90.00
#
_symmetry.space_group_name_H-M   'P 1'
#
loop_
_entity.id
_entity.type
_entity.pdbx_description
1 polymer ?
#
loop_
_entity_poly.entity_id
_entity_poly.type
_entity_poly.pdbx_seq_one_letter_code
_entity_poly.pdbx_strand_id
1 'polypeptide(L)'
;MWPVVLGFIFKRSSLFRLQYRPNTSAKRSSSKQSAMRESAIQVYESRKDAPEGKLWCPIAQDYFNTSQMKAAHIVPSRLGPGLVEYLFGSGSSSRLHTWDNCLILCSSVEENFDKGNFVLIPADPNESPIKTWKIQLTNVAAKYSDMGHKTLAQLDGKQVLLRMTAGRQRDFYIIISSSHYFAIKEIANRGMRNTLWN
;
A
#
# COMPACT_ATOMS: atom_id res chain seq x y z
N MET A 1 28.24 27.42 -12.22
CA MET A 1 27.25 28.03 -11.30
C MET A 1 25.88 27.84 -11.95
N TRP A 2 25.08 26.89 -11.46
CA TRP A 2 23.82 26.44 -12.08
C TRP A 2 22.63 27.29 -11.60
N PRO A 3 21.66 27.62 -12.46
CA PRO A 3 20.34 28.00 -12.02
C PRO A 3 19.25 27.21 -12.73
N VAL A 4 18.50 26.33 -12.04
CA VAL A 4 17.08 26.08 -12.36
C VAL A 4 16.37 25.50 -11.13
N VAL A 5 15.55 26.31 -10.46
CA VAL A 5 14.55 25.83 -9.48
C VAL A 5 13.21 25.85 -10.21
N LEU A 6 12.75 24.70 -10.67
CA LEU A 6 11.39 24.54 -11.19
C LEU A 6 10.44 24.35 -10.00
N GLY A 7 9.81 25.44 -9.58
CA GLY A 7 8.66 25.39 -8.68
C GLY A 7 7.43 24.89 -9.43
N PHE A 8 6.93 23.71 -9.07
CA PHE A 8 5.59 23.29 -9.50
C PHE A 8 4.54 24.10 -8.74
N ILE A 9 3.94 25.06 -9.44
CA ILE A 9 2.81 25.86 -9.01
C ILE A 9 1.57 24.95 -8.92
N PHE A 10 1.07 24.75 -7.70
CA PHE A 10 -0.23 24.14 -7.45
C PHE A 10 -1.32 25.08 -7.97
N LYS A 11 -1.82 24.81 -9.18
CA LYS A 11 -2.96 25.55 -9.76
C LYS A 11 -4.21 25.14 -8.97
N ARG A 12 -4.77 26.07 -8.19
CA ARG A 12 -6.12 25.97 -7.61
C ARG A 12 -7.13 25.66 -8.72
N SER A 13 -7.71 24.47 -8.70
CA SER A 13 -8.92 24.16 -9.47
C SER A 13 -10.01 23.64 -8.53
N SER A 14 -11.12 24.38 -8.56
CA SER A 14 -12.48 24.11 -8.10
C SER A 14 -12.74 22.87 -7.22
N LEU A 15 -13.37 23.14 -6.08
CA LEU A 15 -14.19 22.25 -5.24
C LEU A 15 -14.66 20.96 -5.95
N PHE A 16 -13.80 19.93 -5.94
CA PHE A 16 -14.20 18.56 -6.24
C PHE A 16 -14.98 18.04 -5.03
N ARG A 17 -16.29 18.26 -5.02
CA ARG A 17 -17.21 17.56 -4.12
C ARG A 17 -17.39 16.15 -4.68
N LEU A 18 -16.42 15.27 -4.41
CA LEU A 18 -16.53 13.84 -4.75
C LEU A 18 -17.75 13.29 -3.98
N GLN A 19 -18.90 13.19 -4.66
CA GLN A 19 -20.09 12.57 -4.09
C GLN A 19 -19.81 11.07 -4.00
N TYR A 20 -19.35 10.64 -2.84
CA TYR A 20 -19.16 9.24 -2.52
C TYR A 20 -20.51 8.53 -2.53
N ARG A 21 -20.77 7.72 -3.56
CA ARG A 21 -21.84 6.71 -3.55
C ARG A 21 -21.16 5.34 -3.49
N PRO A 22 -21.21 4.63 -2.36
CA PRO A 22 -20.62 3.30 -2.28
C PRO A 22 -21.34 2.38 -3.27
N ASN A 23 -20.59 1.80 -4.21
CA ASN A 23 -21.14 0.77 -5.08
C ASN A 23 -21.13 -0.55 -4.30
N THR A 24 -22.22 -0.81 -3.56
CA THR A 24 -22.34 -1.94 -2.63
C THR A 24 -22.69 -3.27 -3.31
N SER A 25 -22.92 -3.29 -4.64
CA SER A 25 -23.56 -4.41 -5.33
C SER A 25 -22.77 -5.03 -6.49
N ALA A 26 -21.61 -4.51 -6.88
CA ALA A 26 -20.80 -5.15 -7.90
C ALA A 26 -20.18 -6.45 -7.35
N LYS A 27 -20.85 -7.59 -7.58
CA LYS A 27 -20.30 -8.93 -7.32
C LYS A 27 -18.90 -9.01 -7.91
N ARG A 28 -17.90 -9.11 -7.04
CA ARG A 28 -16.48 -9.24 -7.42
C ARG A 28 -16.34 -10.52 -8.24
N SER A 29 -15.74 -10.44 -9.43
CA SER A 29 -15.47 -11.66 -10.20
C SER A 29 -14.30 -12.40 -9.54
N SER A 30 -14.56 -13.62 -9.07
CA SER A 30 -13.55 -14.49 -8.44
C SER A 30 -12.35 -14.70 -9.36
N SER A 31 -12.59 -14.80 -10.67
CA SER A 31 -11.55 -14.94 -11.69
C SER A 31 -10.53 -13.79 -11.69
N LYS A 32 -10.99 -12.53 -11.58
CA LYS A 32 -10.10 -11.35 -11.58
C LYS A 32 -9.26 -11.30 -10.30
N GLN A 33 -9.84 -11.68 -9.17
CA GLN A 33 -9.11 -11.72 -7.90
C GLN A 33 -8.03 -12.79 -7.90
N SER A 34 -8.34 -13.98 -8.42
CA SER A 34 -7.37 -15.06 -8.55
C SER A 34 -6.24 -14.66 -9.51
N ALA A 35 -6.56 -14.05 -10.66
CA ALA A 35 -5.56 -13.58 -11.61
C ALA A 35 -4.66 -12.48 -11.02
N MET A 36 -5.24 -11.50 -10.31
CA MET A 36 -4.50 -10.44 -9.63
C MET A 36 -3.55 -11.00 -8.56
N ARG A 37 -4.04 -11.95 -7.76
CA ARG A 37 -3.24 -12.64 -6.74
C ARG A 37 -2.06 -13.37 -7.38
N GLU A 38 -2.32 -14.15 -8.42
CA GLU A 38 -1.27 -14.93 -9.08
C GLU A 38 -0.20 -14.02 -9.70
N SER A 39 -0.64 -12.94 -10.38
CA SER A 39 0.27 -11.92 -10.92
C SER A 39 1.13 -11.29 -9.83
N ALA A 40 0.54 -10.98 -8.68
CA ALA A 40 1.27 -10.41 -7.56
C ALA A 40 2.27 -11.40 -6.96
N ILE A 41 1.91 -12.68 -6.78
CA ILE A 41 2.85 -13.71 -6.32
C ILE A 41 4.08 -13.79 -7.23
N GLN A 42 3.87 -13.71 -8.55
CA GLN A 42 4.95 -13.71 -9.53
C GLN A 42 5.82 -12.45 -9.43
N VAL A 43 5.21 -11.26 -9.43
CA VAL A 43 5.95 -9.99 -9.42
C VAL A 43 6.71 -9.78 -8.10
N TYR A 44 6.11 -10.16 -6.97
CA TYR A 44 6.73 -10.08 -5.65
C TYR A 44 7.73 -11.22 -5.38
N GLU A 45 7.99 -12.08 -6.37
CA GLU A 45 8.82 -13.27 -6.25
C GLU A 45 8.48 -14.10 -5.00
N SER A 46 7.20 -14.17 -4.60
CA SER A 46 6.84 -14.70 -3.27
C SER A 46 7.10 -16.20 -3.13
N ARG A 47 7.30 -16.91 -4.25
CA ARG A 47 7.71 -18.32 -4.29
C ARG A 47 9.23 -18.52 -4.33
N LYS A 48 10.02 -17.45 -4.50
CA LYS A 48 11.47 -17.55 -4.61
C LYS A 48 12.07 -18.00 -3.29
N ASP A 49 12.85 -19.06 -3.36
CA ASP A 49 13.46 -19.74 -2.22
C ASP A 49 12.44 -20.24 -1.18
N ALA A 50 11.14 -20.29 -1.53
CA ALA A 50 10.09 -20.69 -0.62
C ALA A 50 10.05 -22.22 -0.49
N PRO A 51 9.87 -22.75 0.73
CA PRO A 51 9.48 -24.15 0.91
C PRO A 51 8.19 -24.46 0.14
N GLU A 52 8.02 -25.72 -0.26
CA GLU A 52 6.84 -26.17 -0.99
C GLU A 52 5.55 -25.78 -0.25
N GLY A 53 4.57 -25.26 -1.01
CA GLY A 53 3.27 -24.84 -0.47
C GLY A 53 3.29 -23.52 0.32
N LYS A 54 4.43 -22.84 0.45
CA LYS A 54 4.54 -21.57 1.18
C LYS A 54 4.82 -20.37 0.26
N LEU A 55 4.50 -19.18 0.76
CA LEU A 55 4.83 -17.90 0.12
C LEU A 55 5.44 -16.95 1.14
N TRP A 56 6.36 -16.11 0.67
CA TRP A 56 6.99 -15.05 1.43
C TRP A 56 6.01 -13.90 1.72
N CYS A 57 5.87 -13.53 3.00
CA CYS A 57 5.22 -12.30 3.44
C CYS A 57 6.32 -11.25 3.72
N PRO A 58 6.39 -10.15 2.95
CA PRO A 58 7.47 -9.19 3.07
C PRO A 58 7.43 -8.40 4.38
N ILE A 59 6.25 -8.23 4.98
CA ILE A 59 6.07 -7.47 6.22
C ILE A 59 6.42 -8.30 7.45
N ALA A 60 5.94 -9.54 7.52
CA ALA A 60 6.31 -10.47 8.57
C ALA A 60 7.79 -10.94 8.44
N GLN A 61 8.34 -10.83 7.23
CA GLN A 61 9.65 -11.36 6.83
C GLN A 61 9.75 -12.86 7.12
N ASP A 62 8.72 -13.61 6.71
CA ASP A 62 8.65 -15.07 6.92
C ASP A 62 7.77 -15.75 5.85
N TYR A 63 7.86 -17.08 5.77
CA TYR A 63 7.11 -17.93 4.85
C TYR A 63 5.87 -18.55 5.51
N PHE A 64 4.70 -18.32 4.91
CA PHE A 64 3.43 -18.84 5.39
C PHE A 64 2.78 -19.76 4.37
N ASN A 65 1.90 -20.65 4.83
CA ASN A 65 1.14 -21.51 3.93
C ASN A 65 0.34 -20.69 2.93
N THR A 66 0.25 -21.17 1.69
CA THR A 66 -0.46 -20.47 0.61
C THR A 66 -1.91 -20.12 0.98
N SER A 67 -2.58 -20.96 1.76
CA SER A 67 -3.94 -20.73 2.28
C SER A 67 -4.07 -19.54 3.24
N GLN A 68 -2.99 -19.20 3.95
CA GLN A 68 -2.91 -18.07 4.88
C GLN A 68 -2.46 -16.77 4.21
N MET A 69 -2.12 -16.81 2.93
CA MET A 69 -1.63 -15.65 2.21
C MET A 69 -2.77 -14.98 1.47
N LYS A 70 -2.75 -13.65 1.34
CA LYS A 70 -3.79 -12.79 0.74
C LYS A 70 -3.13 -11.78 -0.19
N ALA A 71 -3.85 -11.38 -1.24
CA ALA A 71 -3.51 -10.22 -2.06
C ALA A 71 -4.26 -9.00 -1.51
N ALA A 72 -3.64 -8.34 -0.53
CA ALA A 72 -4.19 -7.18 0.16
C ALA A 72 -4.21 -5.99 -0.80
N HIS A 73 -5.35 -5.32 -0.96
CA HIS A 73 -5.42 -4.14 -1.80
C HIS A 73 -4.79 -2.94 -1.08
N ILE A 74 -4.03 -2.13 -1.79
CA ILE A 74 -3.55 -0.85 -1.27
C ILE A 74 -4.69 0.16 -1.28
N VAL A 75 -5.28 0.38 -2.45
CA VAL A 75 -6.52 1.13 -2.60
C VAL A 75 -7.69 0.16 -2.69
N PRO A 76 -8.60 0.18 -1.72
CA PRO A 76 -9.76 -0.70 -1.71
C PRO A 76 -10.66 -0.45 -2.93
N SER A 77 -11.08 -1.55 -3.56
CA SER A 77 -12.03 -1.50 -4.68
C SER A 77 -13.32 -0.74 -4.38
N ARG A 78 -13.78 -0.72 -3.12
CA ARG A 78 -14.98 -0.01 -2.68
C ARG A 78 -14.89 1.51 -2.79
N LEU A 79 -13.69 2.08 -2.88
CA LEU A 79 -13.50 3.53 -3.03
C LEU A 79 -13.63 3.99 -4.48
N GLY A 80 -13.69 3.03 -5.42
CA GLY A 80 -13.99 3.27 -6.82
C GLY A 80 -12.82 3.85 -7.63
N PRO A 81 -12.97 3.87 -8.97
CA PRO A 81 -11.93 4.28 -9.91
C PRO A 81 -11.51 5.76 -9.75
N GLY A 82 -12.43 6.64 -9.37
CA GLY A 82 -12.11 8.07 -9.19
C GLY A 82 -11.05 8.32 -8.10
N LEU A 83 -11.01 7.48 -7.05
CA LEU A 83 -9.95 7.59 -6.06
C LEU A 83 -8.62 7.06 -6.57
N VAL A 84 -8.67 5.95 -7.30
CA VAL A 84 -7.49 5.35 -7.95
C VAL A 84 -6.85 6.40 -8.86
N GLU A 85 -7.64 7.10 -9.67
CA GLU A 85 -7.15 8.20 -10.52
C GLU A 85 -6.63 9.40 -9.74
N TYR A 86 -7.27 9.74 -8.63
CA TYR A 86 -6.77 10.79 -7.77
C TYR A 86 -5.41 10.45 -7.15
N LEU A 87 -5.19 9.19 -6.76
CA LEU A 87 -3.94 8.73 -6.12
C LEU A 87 -2.84 8.40 -7.13
N PHE A 88 -3.19 7.82 -8.28
CA PHE A 88 -2.24 7.28 -9.26
C PHE A 88 -2.22 8.05 -10.59
N GLY A 89 -2.92 9.19 -10.66
CA GLY A 89 -3.03 10.01 -11.85
C GLY A 89 -4.12 9.55 -12.83
N SER A 90 -4.50 10.45 -13.74
CA SER A 90 -5.53 10.20 -14.75
C SER A 90 -5.24 8.96 -15.59
N GLY A 91 -6.27 8.14 -15.85
CA GLY A 91 -6.14 6.90 -16.64
C GLY A 91 -5.68 5.67 -15.84
N SER A 92 -5.42 5.83 -14.54
CA SER A 92 -5.01 4.71 -13.67
C SER A 92 -6.17 3.87 -13.15
N SER A 93 -7.43 4.19 -13.47
CA SER A 93 -8.63 3.41 -13.08
C SER A 93 -8.50 1.91 -13.36
N SER A 94 -7.81 1.55 -14.44
CA SER A 94 -7.53 0.16 -14.84
C SER A 94 -6.66 -0.59 -13.82
N ARG A 95 -5.86 0.12 -13.02
CA ARG A 95 -4.92 -0.45 -12.04
C ARG A 95 -5.63 -1.01 -10.80
N LEU A 96 -6.91 -0.70 -10.58
CA LEU A 96 -7.64 -1.09 -9.37
C LEU A 96 -7.61 -2.60 -9.09
N HIS A 97 -7.59 -3.43 -10.14
CA HIS A 97 -7.59 -4.89 -10.07
C HIS A 97 -6.30 -5.52 -10.61
N THR A 98 -5.20 -4.76 -10.57
CA THR A 98 -3.88 -5.21 -11.01
C THR A 98 -2.95 -5.43 -9.83
N TRP A 99 -1.85 -6.15 -10.07
CA TRP A 99 -0.83 -6.41 -9.06
C TRP A 99 -0.22 -5.12 -8.48
N ASP A 100 -0.22 -4.03 -9.26
CA ASP A 100 0.27 -2.71 -8.83
C ASP A 100 -0.45 -2.21 -7.58
N ASN A 101 -1.74 -2.53 -7.44
CA ASN A 101 -2.60 -2.09 -6.35
C ASN A 101 -2.70 -3.14 -5.23
N CYS A 102 -1.79 -4.11 -5.15
CA CYS A 102 -1.81 -5.08 -4.06
C CYS A 102 -0.44 -5.41 -3.47
N LEU A 103 -0.50 -6.03 -2.29
CA LEU A 103 0.61 -6.62 -1.56
C LEU A 103 0.27 -8.08 -1.23
N ILE A 104 1.26 -8.96 -1.30
CA ILE A 104 1.13 -10.34 -0.85
C ILE A 104 1.44 -10.40 0.64
N LEU A 105 0.41 -10.58 1.49
CA LEU A 105 0.51 -10.52 2.95
C LEU A 105 -0.10 -11.79 3.56
N CYS A 106 0.38 -12.23 4.74
CA CYS A 106 -0.34 -13.25 5.50
C CYS A 106 -1.61 -12.65 6.15
N SER A 107 -2.60 -13.47 6.45
CA SER A 107 -3.94 -13.02 6.86
C SER A 107 -3.92 -12.08 8.07
N SER A 108 -3.12 -12.35 9.10
CA SER A 108 -3.07 -11.47 10.28
C SER A 108 -2.41 -10.12 10.00
N VAL A 109 -1.39 -10.10 9.13
CA VAL A 109 -0.78 -8.85 8.65
C VAL A 109 -1.77 -8.08 7.78
N GLU A 110 -2.49 -8.75 6.88
CA GLU A 110 -3.50 -8.12 6.03
C GLU A 110 -4.64 -7.51 6.85
N GLU A 111 -5.11 -8.19 7.88
CA GLU A 111 -6.15 -7.68 8.77
C GLU A 111 -5.71 -6.39 9.49
N ASN A 112 -4.48 -6.38 10.03
CA ASN A 112 -3.91 -5.19 10.66
C ASN A 112 -3.66 -4.07 9.65
N PHE A 113 -3.24 -4.44 8.44
CA PHE A 113 -3.08 -3.50 7.35
C PHE A 113 -4.43 -2.88 7.04
N ASP A 114 -5.48 -3.63 6.75
CA ASP A 114 -6.85 -3.17 6.41
C ASP A 114 -7.55 -2.35 7.50
N LYS A 115 -7.25 -2.62 8.77
CA LYS A 115 -7.66 -1.80 9.93
C LYS A 115 -6.85 -0.51 10.08
N GLY A 116 -5.77 -0.39 9.32
CA GLY A 116 -4.85 0.75 9.31
C GLY A 116 -4.16 0.91 10.65
N ASN A 117 -3.82 -0.22 11.29
CA ASN A 117 -3.02 -0.23 12.51
C ASN A 117 -1.56 0.12 12.23
N PHE A 118 -1.13 0.00 10.97
CA PHE A 118 0.16 0.49 10.49
C PHE A 118 0.06 0.96 9.04
N VAL A 119 1.08 1.68 8.60
CA VAL A 119 1.30 2.08 7.20
C VAL A 119 2.71 1.70 6.76
N LEU A 120 2.93 1.66 5.45
CA LEU A 120 4.27 1.57 4.87
C LEU A 120 4.65 2.92 4.28
N ILE A 121 5.81 3.41 4.68
CA ILE A 121 6.44 4.63 4.14
C ILE A 121 7.78 4.29 3.51
N PRO A 122 8.23 4.98 2.45
CA PRO A 122 9.57 4.80 1.91
C PRO A 122 10.62 5.00 3.01
N ALA A 123 11.59 4.09 3.09
CA ALA A 123 12.69 4.24 4.04
C ALA A 123 13.59 5.42 3.65
N ASP A 124 13.80 5.61 2.34
CA ASP A 124 14.42 6.80 1.75
C ASP A 124 13.47 7.38 0.67
N PRO A 125 12.95 8.60 0.85
CA PRO A 125 12.07 9.25 -0.14
C PRO A 125 12.78 9.59 -1.45
N ASN A 126 14.12 9.57 -1.49
CA ASN A 126 14.91 9.84 -2.68
C ASN A 126 15.27 8.55 -3.46
N GLU A 127 15.00 7.37 -2.90
CA GLU A 127 15.27 6.09 -3.57
C GLU A 127 14.42 5.95 -4.84
N SER A 128 15.03 5.48 -5.93
CA SER A 128 14.32 5.29 -7.21
C SER A 128 14.84 4.10 -8.01
N PRO A 129 14.01 3.06 -8.24
CA PRO A 129 12.67 2.87 -7.64
C PRO A 129 12.78 2.63 -6.13
N ILE A 130 11.71 2.95 -5.38
CA ILE A 130 11.64 2.65 -3.94
C ILE A 130 11.55 1.13 -3.77
N LYS A 131 12.54 0.55 -3.09
CA LYS A 131 12.58 -0.88 -2.77
C LYS A 131 12.42 -1.11 -1.28
N THR A 132 12.88 -0.15 -0.48
CA THR A 132 12.93 -0.27 0.97
C THR A 132 11.82 0.55 1.62
N TRP A 133 11.05 -0.11 2.47
CA TRP A 133 9.89 0.48 3.13
C TRP A 133 10.03 0.33 4.64
N LYS A 134 9.65 1.36 5.39
CA LYS A 134 9.57 1.33 6.84
C LYS A 134 8.12 1.08 7.26
N ILE A 135 7.94 0.14 8.17
CA ILE A 135 6.67 -0.13 8.83
C ILE A 135 6.48 0.92 9.92
N GLN A 136 5.36 1.63 9.92
CA GLN A 136 5.04 2.64 10.91
C GLN A 136 3.71 2.33 11.60
N LEU A 137 3.76 2.05 12.90
CA LEU A 137 2.58 1.92 13.75
C LEU A 137 1.79 3.22 13.75
N THR A 138 0.48 3.12 13.50
CA THR A 138 -0.46 4.26 13.51
C THR A 138 -1.48 4.15 14.63
N ASN A 139 -1.79 2.93 15.09
CA ASN A 139 -2.72 2.68 16.19
C ASN A 139 -2.01 2.02 17.37
N VAL A 140 -1.68 2.82 18.40
CA VAL A 140 -0.96 2.35 19.59
C VAL A 140 -1.70 1.21 20.32
N ALA A 141 -3.04 1.18 20.26
CA ALA A 141 -3.82 0.11 20.88
C ALA A 141 -3.60 -1.26 20.21
N ALA A 142 -3.12 -1.28 18.95
CA ALA A 142 -2.83 -2.48 18.18
C ALA A 142 -1.38 -2.96 18.29
N LYS A 143 -0.57 -2.38 19.18
CA LYS A 143 0.86 -2.71 19.31
C LYS A 143 1.14 -4.20 19.56
N TYR A 144 0.22 -4.91 20.22
CA TYR A 144 0.36 -6.34 20.52
C TYR A 144 -0.41 -7.24 19.56
N SER A 145 -0.98 -6.69 18.49
CA SER A 145 -1.67 -7.48 17.47
C SER A 145 -0.70 -8.43 16.75
N ASP A 146 -1.19 -9.63 16.44
CA ASP A 146 -0.42 -10.65 15.73
C ASP A 146 -0.10 -10.20 14.29
N MET A 147 1.13 -10.43 13.89
CA MET A 147 1.70 -10.17 12.56
C MET A 147 2.34 -11.44 11.98
N GLY A 148 1.79 -12.62 12.31
CA GLY A 148 2.15 -13.93 11.75
C GLY A 148 3.02 -14.75 12.69
N HIS A 149 4.09 -14.15 13.23
CA HIS A 149 4.96 -14.73 14.28
C HIS A 149 5.58 -13.65 15.18
N LYS A 150 5.17 -12.40 14.98
CA LYS A 150 5.70 -11.19 15.63
C LYS A 150 4.53 -10.32 16.04
N THR A 151 4.76 -9.40 16.96
CA THR A 151 3.79 -8.34 17.26
C THR A 151 4.05 -7.13 16.37
N LEU A 152 3.02 -6.29 16.21
CA LEU A 152 3.17 -5.04 15.48
C LEU A 152 4.23 -4.11 16.11
N ALA A 153 4.34 -4.08 17.45
CA ALA A 153 5.39 -3.35 18.16
C ALA A 153 6.80 -3.82 17.79
N GLN A 154 7.00 -5.12 17.54
CA GLN A 154 8.29 -5.65 17.12
C GLN A 154 8.64 -5.31 15.67
N LEU A 155 7.65 -4.91 14.87
CA LEU A 155 7.82 -4.52 13.47
C LEU A 155 7.87 -3.01 13.28
N ASP A 156 7.36 -2.22 14.21
CA ASP A 156 7.39 -0.77 14.14
C ASP A 156 8.81 -0.22 13.98
N GLY A 157 8.98 0.71 13.04
CA GLY A 157 10.26 1.29 12.66
C GLY A 157 11.18 0.39 11.83
N LYS A 158 10.85 -0.90 11.66
CA LYS A 158 11.68 -1.81 10.85
C LYS A 158 11.54 -1.55 9.36
N GLN A 159 12.65 -1.73 8.67
CA GLN A 159 12.71 -1.67 7.22
C GLN A 159 12.49 -3.06 6.61
N VAL A 160 11.74 -3.09 5.52
CA VAL A 160 11.43 -4.29 4.75
C VAL A 160 11.71 -4.03 3.28
N LEU A 161 12.27 -5.05 2.62
CA LEU A 161 12.49 -5.05 1.18
C LEU A 161 11.29 -5.68 0.49
N LEU A 162 10.63 -4.92 -0.38
CA LEU A 162 9.67 -5.51 -1.31
C LEU A 162 10.44 -6.03 -2.52
N ARG A 163 10.62 -7.36 -2.57
CA ARG A 163 11.26 -8.06 -3.69
C ARG A 163 10.36 -7.94 -4.91
N MET A 164 10.55 -6.93 -5.75
CA MET A 164 9.73 -6.71 -6.95
C MET A 164 10.63 -6.80 -8.18
N THR A 165 10.27 -7.66 -9.13
CA THR A 165 10.98 -7.79 -10.42
C THR A 165 10.77 -6.56 -11.31
N ALA A 166 9.57 -5.99 -11.28
CA ALA A 166 9.26 -4.69 -11.87
C ALA A 166 9.14 -3.67 -10.73
N GLY A 167 10.13 -2.80 -10.56
CA GLY A 167 10.10 -1.77 -9.53
C GLY A 167 8.80 -0.97 -9.58
N ARG A 168 8.19 -0.70 -8.41
CA ARG A 168 6.97 0.11 -8.34
C ARG A 168 7.28 1.56 -8.72
N GLN A 169 6.50 2.14 -9.64
CA GLN A 169 6.59 3.58 -9.95
C GLN A 169 6.27 4.42 -8.70
N ARG A 170 6.93 5.57 -8.57
CA ARG A 170 7.04 6.44 -7.37
C ARG A 170 5.72 7.01 -6.80
N ASP A 171 4.57 6.60 -7.31
CA ASP A 171 3.28 7.25 -7.01
C ASP A 171 2.76 6.96 -5.58
N PHE A 172 3.48 6.13 -4.80
CA PHE A 172 3.06 5.66 -3.48
C PHE A 172 3.99 6.18 -2.39
N TYR A 173 3.78 7.41 -1.91
CA TYR A 173 4.52 7.91 -0.75
C TYR A 173 4.01 7.34 0.57
N ILE A 174 2.76 6.85 0.61
CA ILE A 174 2.21 6.16 1.78
C ILE A 174 1.24 5.08 1.29
N ILE A 175 1.49 3.84 1.67
CA ILE A 175 0.55 2.74 1.46
C ILE A 175 -0.37 2.71 2.67
N ILE A 176 -1.59 3.19 2.48
CA ILE A 176 -2.60 3.38 3.53
C ILE A 176 -3.77 2.47 3.21
N SER A 177 -4.26 1.75 4.21
CA SER A 177 -5.42 0.91 4.02
C SER A 177 -6.74 1.66 4.15
N SER A 178 -7.81 0.93 3.81
CA SER A 178 -9.18 1.39 3.63
C SER A 178 -9.78 2.24 4.74
N SER A 179 -9.32 2.06 5.97
CA SER A 179 -9.92 2.61 7.19
C SER A 179 -9.44 4.04 7.50
N HIS A 180 -8.31 4.47 6.92
CA HIS A 180 -7.69 5.76 7.23
C HIS A 180 -7.77 6.80 6.10
N TYR A 181 -8.66 6.59 5.11
CA TYR A 181 -8.84 7.52 3.99
C TYR A 181 -9.14 8.97 4.43
N PHE A 182 -9.82 9.15 5.58
CA PHE A 182 -10.06 10.48 6.16
C PHE A 182 -8.77 11.17 6.64
N ALA A 183 -7.79 10.41 7.15
CA ALA A 183 -6.51 10.96 7.59
C ALA A 183 -5.65 11.43 6.40
N ILE A 184 -5.79 10.81 5.23
CA ILE A 184 -5.10 11.25 3.99
C ILE A 184 -5.53 12.65 3.58
N LYS A 185 -6.83 12.93 3.67
CA LYS A 185 -7.38 14.25 3.37
C LYS A 185 -6.83 15.30 4.33
N GLU A 186 -6.64 14.95 5.59
CA GLU A 186 -6.06 15.81 6.63
C GLU A 186 -4.56 16.07 6.38
N ILE A 187 -3.77 15.03 6.08
CA ILE A 187 -2.32 15.10 5.83
C ILE A 187 -2.02 15.86 4.52
N ALA A 188 -2.81 15.61 3.47
CA ALA A 188 -2.70 16.33 2.21
C ALA A 188 -3.14 17.81 2.35
N ASN A 189 -4.19 18.11 3.13
CA ASN A 189 -4.69 19.48 3.34
C ASN A 189 -3.83 20.30 4.32
N ARG A 190 -3.17 19.67 5.29
CA ARG A 190 -2.27 20.36 6.22
C ARG A 190 -0.93 20.73 5.59
N GLY A 191 -0.68 20.30 4.35
CA GLY A 191 0.56 20.51 3.65
C GLY A 191 1.66 19.63 4.25
N MET A 192 2.27 18.79 3.41
CA MET A 192 3.61 18.25 3.65
C MET A 192 4.65 19.38 3.58
N ARG A 193 4.52 20.38 4.46
CA ARG A 193 5.51 21.42 4.73
C ARG A 193 5.74 21.37 6.23
N ASN A 194 6.87 20.78 6.64
CA ASN A 194 7.58 21.05 7.91
C ASN A 194 7.43 20.09 9.11
N THR A 195 6.83 18.90 9.04
CA THR A 195 6.77 18.01 10.23
C THR A 195 7.38 16.61 10.10
N LEU A 196 8.16 16.35 9.05
CA LEU A 196 8.96 15.11 8.95
C LEU A 196 10.46 15.35 8.70
N TRP A 197 10.93 16.59 8.91
CA TRP A 197 12.33 16.98 8.77
C TRP A 197 12.84 17.74 9.99
N ASN A 198 12.63 17.17 11.18
CA ASN A 198 13.46 17.43 12.36
C ASN A 198 13.76 16.08 13.02
#